data_AF-A0A8J8A6A9-F1
#
_entry.id   AF-A0A8J8A6A9-F1
#
_cell.length_a   1.000
_cell.length_b   1.000
_cell.length_c   1.000
_cell.angle_alpha   90.00
_cell.angle_beta   90.00
_cell.angle_gamma   90.00
#
_symmetry.space_group_name_H-M   'P 1'
#
loop_
_entity.id
_entity.type
_entity.pdbx_description
1 polymer ?
#
loop_
_entity_poly.entity_id
_entity_poly.type
_entity_poly.pdbx_seq_one_letter_code
_entity_poly.pdbx_strand_id
1 'polypeptide(L)' 'MQGLNTRPEDFDSKIQEIIPWARPNPLTEVIDEKEQEKLEVIELIENLANHGELPSEVKLLVKKPKKEELMEE' A
#
# COMPACT_ATOMS: atom_id res chain seq x y z
N MET A 1 -0.23 -41.47 -0.31
CA MET A 1 -0.82 -40.12 -0.41
C MET A 1 0.31 -39.18 -0.82
N GLN A 2 0.47 -38.93 -2.13
CA GLN A 2 1.47 -37.98 -2.62
C GLN A 2 0.94 -36.57 -2.33
N GLY A 3 1.62 -35.82 -1.46
CA GLY A 3 1.32 -34.42 -1.22
C GLY A 3 1.64 -33.63 -2.49
N LEU A 4 0.63 -32.93 -3.03
CA LEU A 4 0.81 -31.98 -4.11
C LEU A 4 1.74 -30.87 -3.62
N ASN A 5 3.02 -30.96 -3.99
CA ASN A 5 4.01 -29.90 -3.87
C ASN A 5 3.73 -28.88 -5.00
N THR A 6 2.58 -28.23 -4.95
CA THR A 6 2.23 -27.15 -5.88
C THR A 6 2.62 -25.84 -5.22
N ARG A 7 3.46 -25.06 -5.90
CA ARG A 7 3.77 -23.70 -5.47
C ARG A 7 2.46 -22.89 -5.48
N PRO A 8 2.24 -21.93 -4.57
CA PRO A 8 1.00 -21.14 -4.53
C PRO A 8 0.63 -20.52 -5.89
N GLU A 9 1.66 -20.08 -6.62
CA GLU A 9 1.61 -19.55 -7.99
C GLU A 9 0.93 -20.50 -9.01
N ASP A 10 1.09 -21.81 -8.84
CA ASP A 10 0.53 -22.84 -9.73
C ASP A 10 -0.98 -23.07 -9.47
N PHE A 11 -1.45 -22.74 -8.27
CA PHE A 11 -2.85 -22.93 -7.88
C PHE A 11 -3.73 -21.81 -8.40
N ASP A 12 -3.23 -20.58 -8.26
CA ASP A 12 -3.89 -19.36 -8.71
C ASP A 12 -4.17 -19.37 -10.21
N SER A 13 -3.17 -19.78 -11.00
CA SER A 13 -3.28 -19.93 -12.45
C SER A 13 -4.36 -20.94 -12.85
N LYS A 14 -4.42 -22.10 -12.16
CA LYS A 14 -5.43 -23.13 -12.43
C LYS A 14 -6.84 -22.72 -12.03
N ILE A 15 -6.99 -21.97 -10.94
CA ILE A 15 -8.29 -21.43 -10.52
C ILE A 15 -8.80 -20.45 -11.59
N GLN A 16 -7.93 -19.57 -12.11
CA GLN A 16 -8.30 -18.63 -13.17
C GLN A 16 -8.60 -19.29 -14.52
N GLU A 17 -7.97 -20.43 -14.86
CA GLU A 17 -8.32 -21.21 -16.05
C GLU A 17 -9.77 -21.74 -16.01
N ILE A 18 -10.27 -22.09 -14.82
CA ILE A 18 -11.64 -22.61 -14.63
C ILE A 18 -12.63 -21.48 -14.41
N ILE A 19 -12.23 -20.46 -13.64
CA ILE A 19 -13.06 -19.34 -13.22
C ILE A 19 -12.27 -18.04 -13.44
N PRO A 20 -12.29 -17.45 -14.66
CA PRO A 20 -11.45 -16.32 -15.02
C PRO A 20 -11.66 -15.03 -14.21
N TRP A 21 -12.85 -14.89 -13.62
CA TRP A 21 -13.19 -13.76 -12.74
C TRP A 21 -12.86 -13.99 -11.27
N ALA A 22 -12.45 -15.21 -10.89
CA ALA A 22 -12.10 -15.51 -9.51
C ALA A 22 -10.75 -14.85 -9.21
N ARG A 23 -10.72 -14.03 -8.16
CA ARG A 23 -9.45 -13.53 -7.66
C ARG A 23 -8.68 -14.71 -7.04
N PRO A 24 -7.41 -14.89 -7.41
CA PRO A 24 -6.62 -16.04 -6.99
C PRO A 24 -6.39 -16.06 -5.48
N ASN A 25 -6.13 -14.88 -4.90
CA ASN A 25 -5.99 -14.71 -3.47
C ASN A 25 -7.20 -13.91 -2.90
N PRO A 26 -7.98 -14.51 -1.98
CA PRO A 26 -9.13 -13.83 -1.37
C PRO A 26 -8.74 -12.64 -0.50
N LEU A 27 -7.48 -12.52 -0.10
CA LEU A 27 -6.97 -11.40 0.68
C LEU A 27 -6.46 -10.25 -0.19
N THR A 28 -6.38 -10.41 -1.52
CA THR A 28 -5.86 -9.35 -2.41
C THR A 28 -6.63 -8.06 -2.23
N GLU A 29 -7.97 -8.10 -2.18
CA GLU A 29 -8.79 -6.89 -1.98
C GLU A 29 -8.47 -6.20 -0.65
N VAL A 30 -8.34 -6.98 0.43
CA VAL A 30 -8.04 -6.44 1.76
C VAL A 30 -6.62 -5.84 1.82
N ILE A 31 -5.66 -6.44 1.11
CA ILE A 31 -4.29 -5.92 1.01
C ILE A 31 -4.29 -4.61 0.20
N ASP A 32 -4.95 -4.60 -0.96
CA ASP A 32 -5.07 -3.42 -1.81
C ASP A 32 -5.75 -2.25 -1.06
N GLU A 33 -6.85 -2.53 -0.36
CA GLU A 33 -7.56 -1.54 0.47
C GLU A 33 -6.66 -0.97 1.56
N LYS A 34 -5.91 -1.82 2.26
CA LYS A 34 -4.98 -1.39 3.31
C LYS A 34 -3.83 -0.55 2.78
N GLU A 35 -3.30 -0.88 1.59
CA GLU A 35 -2.27 -0.07 0.94
C GLU A 35 -2.82 1.30 0.53
N GLN A 36 -4.04 1.32 0.01
CA GLN A 36 -4.73 2.56 -0.35
C GLN A 36 -4.98 3.46 0.87
N GLU A 37 -5.47 2.90 1.98
CA GLU A 37 -5.66 3.65 3.24
C GLU A 37 -4.35 4.27 3.74
N LYS A 38 -3.24 3.54 3.68
CA LYS A 38 -1.92 4.08 4.05
C LYS A 38 -1.54 5.30 3.21
N LEU A 39 -1.78 5.24 1.90
CA LEU A 39 -1.48 6.36 1.00
C LEU A 39 -2.33 7.58 1.32
N GLU A 40 -3.62 7.40 1.60
CA GLU A 40 -4.54 8.49 1.95
C GLU A 40 -4.14 9.19 3.26
N VAL A 41 -3.71 8.42 4.27
CA VAL A 41 -3.22 8.97 5.53
C VAL A 41 -1.93 9.78 5.33
N ILE A 42 -1.01 9.28 4.49
CA ILE A 42 0.21 10.02 4.15
C ILE A 42 -0.13 11.34 3.46
N GLU A 43 -1.02 11.31 2.47
CA GLU A 43 -1.46 12.50 1.77
C GLU A 43 -2.08 13.53 2.73
N LEU A 44 -2.89 13.07 3.69
CA LEU A 44 -3.44 13.94 4.74
C LEU A 44 -2.34 14.59 5.58
N ILE A 45 -1.33 13.84 6.02
CA ILE A 45 -0.21 14.35 6.81
C ILE A 45 0.60 15.37 6.02
N GLU A 46 0.90 15.09 4.76
CA GLU A 46 1.64 16.00 3.87
C GLU A 46 0.87 17.31 3.65
N ASN A 47 -0.45 17.21 3.47
CA ASN A 47 -1.33 18.36 3.32
C ASN A 47 -1.44 19.19 4.62
N LEU A 48 -1.49 18.54 5.79
CA LEU A 48 -1.48 19.23 7.09
C LEU A 48 -0.16 19.96 7.35
N ALA A 49 0.96 19.38 6.92
CA ALA A 49 2.27 20.01 6.97
C ALA A 49 2.44 21.14 5.93
N ASN A 50 1.46 21.37 5.05
CA ASN A 50 1.54 22.35 3.99
C ASN A 50 1.02 23.73 4.45
N HIS A 51 1.87 24.44 5.19
CA HIS A 51 1.53 25.74 5.80
C HIS A 51 1.59 26.96 4.85
N GLY A 52 1.51 26.77 3.52
CA GLY A 52 1.63 27.86 2.54
C GLY A 52 3.02 28.53 2.52
N GLU A 53 3.09 29.80 2.07
CA GLU A 53 4.32 30.59 2.13
C GLU A 53 4.61 31.07 3.56
N LEU A 54 5.26 30.20 4.33
CA LEU A 54 5.87 30.61 5.60
C LEU A 54 7.05 31.56 5.36
N PRO A 55 7.29 32.53 6.25
CA PRO A 55 8.53 33.33 6.26
C PRO A 55 9.77 32.44 6.26
N SER A 56 10.83 32.88 5.61
CA SER A 56 12.07 32.12 5.43
C SER A 56 12.68 31.65 6.75
N GLU A 57 12.57 32.43 7.83
CA GLU A 57 13.08 32.02 9.16
C GLU A 57 12.30 30.84 9.74
N VAL A 58 11.00 30.76 9.48
CA VAL A 58 10.11 29.73 10.04
C VAL A 58 10.16 28.44 9.23
N LYS A 59 10.36 28.53 7.90
CA LYS A 59 10.53 27.36 7.02
C LYS A 59 11.69 26.45 7.47
N LEU A 60 12.76 27.02 8.03
CA LEU A 60 13.92 26.27 8.52
C LEU A 60 13.65 25.52 9.84
N LEU A 61 12.61 25.91 10.58
CA LEU A 61 12.23 25.30 11.85
C LEU A 61 11.16 24.21 11.70
N VAL A 62 10.33 24.31 10.65
CA VAL A 62 9.29 23.32 10.37
C VAL A 62 9.90 22.10 9.70
N LYS A 63 9.93 20.97 10.42
CA LYS A 63 10.26 19.67 9.85
C LYS A 63 9.02 19.10 9.17
N LYS A 64 9.02 19.02 7.85
CA LYS A 64 8.05 18.22 7.12
C LYS A 64 8.52 16.76 7.13
N PRO A 65 7.70 15.80 7.60
CA PRO A 65 8.03 14.39 7.47
C PRO A 65 8.09 14.02 5.99
N LYS A 66 9.05 13.17 5.61
CA LYS A 66 9.11 12.66 4.24
C LYS A 66 8.20 11.45 4.09
N LYS A 67 7.60 11.26 2.92
CA LYS A 67 6.79 10.07 2.61
C LYS A 67 7.53 8.77 2.90
N GLU A 68 8.81 8.71 2.57
CA GLU A 68 9.65 7.53 2.79
C GLU A 68 9.88 7.24 4.28
N GLU A 69 9.86 8.27 5.14
CA GLU A 69 9.97 8.13 6.60
C GLU A 69 8.64 7.66 7.24
N LEU A 70 7.51 7.86 6.56
CA LEU A 70 6.19 7.42 7.01
C LEU A 70 5.84 6.00 6.55
N MET A 71 6.60 5.47 5.59
CA MET A 71 6.46 4.12 5.05
C MET A 71 7.60 3.22 5.58
N GLU A 72 7.70 3.03 6.89
CA GLU A 72 8.57 1.98 7.43
C GLU A 72 7.96 0.58 7.15
N GLU A 73 8.82 -0.41 6.83
CA GLU A 73 8.48 -1.85 6.69
C GLU A 73 8.05 -2.49 8.01
#